data_AF-A0A1W6JYK5-F1
#
_entry.id   AF-A0A1W6JYK5-F1
#
_cell.length_a   1.000
_cell.length_b   1.000
_cell.length_c   1.000
_cell.angle_alpha   90.00
_cell.angle_beta   90.00
_cell.angle_gamma   90.00
#
_symmetry.space_group_name_H-M   'P 1'
#
loop_
_entity.id
_entity.type
_entity.pdbx_description
1 polymer ?
#
loop_
_entity_poly.entity_id
_entity_poly.type
_entity_poly.pdbx_seq_one_letter_code
_entity_poly.pdbx_strand_id
1 'polypeptide(L)'
;MIALEEIQISPKKIDEIKIKEIDVQKLMSKGYIKEENGFLYITEEGIKRLSELYGLLDTLQRIYIDLSYGNKIKITDFDVKEIEKLKNEGLIEIKNEDIVITFEGIKTVAQRIAEKMARGH
;
A
#
# COMPACT_ATOMS: atom_id res chain seq x y z
N MET A 1 -45.06 -1.29 -5.42
CA MET A 1 -44.51 -0.46 -4.33
C MET A 1 -43.30 -1.19 -3.79
N ILE A 2 -42.11 -0.87 -4.31
CA ILE A 2 -40.81 -1.38 -3.83
C ILE A 2 -39.95 -0.12 -3.72
N ALA A 3 -39.59 0.24 -2.49
CA ALA A 3 -38.75 1.40 -2.21
C ALA A 3 -37.34 1.11 -2.73
N LEU A 4 -36.88 1.89 -3.71
CA LEU A 4 -35.45 2.14 -3.86
C LEU A 4 -35.06 2.96 -2.63
N GLU A 5 -34.42 2.33 -1.65
CA GLU A 5 -33.62 3.07 -0.68
C GLU A 5 -32.49 3.73 -1.46
N GLU A 6 -32.61 5.04 -1.64
CA GLU A 6 -31.52 5.90 -2.10
C GLU A 6 -30.35 5.70 -1.14
N ILE A 7 -29.32 5.00 -1.61
CA ILE A 7 -28.02 5.02 -0.96
C ILE A 7 -27.54 6.47 -1.12
N GLN A 8 -27.75 7.28 -0.08
CA GLN A 8 -27.12 8.58 0.05
C GLN A 8 -25.60 8.35 0.08
N ILE A 9 -24.98 8.47 -1.10
CA ILE A 9 -23.54 8.52 -1.25
C ILE A 9 -23.11 9.83 -0.58
N SER A 10 -22.80 9.77 0.71
CA SER A 10 -22.14 10.88 1.39
C SER A 10 -20.90 11.23 0.57
N PRO A 11 -20.68 12.52 0.21
CA PRO A 11 -19.47 12.94 -0.46
C PRO A 11 -18.34 12.83 0.56
N LYS A 12 -17.74 11.63 0.66
CA LYS A 12 -16.58 11.40 1.53
C LYS A 12 -15.40 12.11 0.90
N LYS A 13 -15.18 13.35 1.36
CA LYS A 13 -13.91 14.08 1.43
C LYS A 13 -12.78 13.40 0.63
N ILE A 14 -12.70 13.72 -0.65
CA ILE A 14 -11.54 13.40 -1.49
C ILE A 14 -10.32 14.27 -1.08
N ASP A 15 -10.55 15.32 -0.27
CA ASP A 15 -9.59 16.38 0.04
C ASP A 15 -8.69 16.17 1.28
N GLU A 16 -8.54 14.96 1.81
CA GLU A 16 -7.57 14.69 2.89
C GLU A 16 -6.50 13.66 2.48
N ILE A 17 -6.11 13.62 1.21
CA ILE A 17 -4.84 13.00 0.83
C ILE A 17 -3.74 14.02 1.11
N LYS A 18 -3.25 14.06 2.36
CA LYS A 18 -2.00 14.74 2.70
C LYS A 18 -0.89 14.10 1.88
N ILE A 19 -0.51 14.73 0.77
CA ILE A 19 0.77 14.47 0.13
C ILE A 19 1.83 14.80 1.18
N LYS A 20 2.45 13.78 1.77
CA LYS A 20 3.61 13.98 2.64
C LYS A 20 4.64 14.75 1.80
N GLU A 21 5.11 15.86 2.34
CA GLU A 21 6.21 16.62 1.76
C GLU A 21 7.36 15.65 1.46
N ILE A 22 7.76 15.56 0.19
CA ILE A 22 8.78 14.60 -0.25
C ILE A 22 10.13 15.16 0.19
N ASP A 23 10.80 14.48 1.11
CA ASP A 23 12.15 14.82 1.55
C ASP A 23 13.18 14.37 0.49
N VAL A 24 13.40 15.24 -0.50
CA VAL A 24 14.35 15.02 -1.61
C VAL A 24 15.77 14.79 -1.09
N GLN A 25 16.19 15.54 -0.06
CA GLN A 25 17.53 15.42 0.51
C GLN A 25 17.76 14.03 1.11
N LYS A 26 16.76 13.49 1.81
CA LYS A 26 16.82 12.12 2.34
C LYS A 26 16.79 11.05 1.25
N LEU A 27 16.09 11.28 0.15
CA LEU A 27 16.11 10.35 -0.98
C LEU A 27 17.47 10.36 -1.70
N MET A 28 18.10 11.54 -1.83
CA MET A 28 19.45 11.69 -2.36
C MET A 28 20.50 11.07 -1.43
N SER A 29 20.42 11.32 -0.11
CA SER A 29 21.36 10.77 0.86
C SER A 29 21.32 9.25 0.95
N LYS A 30 20.17 8.65 0.62
CA LYS A 30 19.99 7.20 0.51
C LYS A 30 20.42 6.65 -0.86
N GLY A 31 20.80 7.51 -1.79
CA GLY A 31 21.20 7.15 -3.14
C GLY A 31 20.05 6.67 -4.01
N TYR A 32 18.79 6.94 -3.66
CA TYR A 32 17.62 6.53 -4.45
C TYR A 32 17.35 7.46 -5.63
N ILE A 33 17.73 8.72 -5.50
CA ILE A 33 17.67 9.72 -6.57
C ILE A 33 18.99 10.47 -6.62
N LYS A 34 19.32 11.02 -7.78
CA LYS A 34 20.48 11.89 -8.00
C LYS A 34 20.04 13.15 -8.74
N GLU A 35 20.78 14.23 -8.56
CA GLU A 35 20.59 15.47 -9.32
C GLU A 35 21.71 15.61 -10.35
N GLU A 36 21.36 15.78 -11.62
CA GLU A 36 22.31 16.07 -12.70
C GLU A 36 21.74 17.19 -13.58
N ASN A 37 22.51 18.27 -13.79
CA ASN A 37 22.12 19.44 -14.59
C ASN A 37 20.79 20.08 -14.15
N GLY A 38 20.47 20.07 -12.86
CA GLY A 38 19.22 20.61 -12.31
C GLY A 38 18.00 19.70 -12.49
N PHE A 39 18.19 18.46 -12.96
CA PHE A 39 17.14 17.45 -13.07
C PHE A 39 17.34 16.33 -12.05
N LEU A 40 16.24 15.83 -11.49
CA LEU A 40 16.25 14.66 -10.61
C LEU A 40 16.03 13.37 -11.41
N TYR A 41 16.92 12.41 -11.18
CA TYR A 41 16.86 11.09 -11.79
C TYR A 41 16.74 10.02 -10.71
N ILE A 42 15.92 9.01 -10.94
CA ILE A 42 15.93 7.79 -10.14
C ILE A 42 17.21 7.01 -10.45
N THR A 43 17.90 6.54 -9.42
CA THR A 43 19.08 5.69 -9.59
C THR A 43 18.67 4.22 -9.75
N GLU A 44 19.61 3.35 -10.10
CA GLU A 44 19.38 1.89 -10.10
C GLU A 44 18.92 1.39 -8.72
N GLU A 45 19.52 1.89 -7.65
CA GLU A 45 19.12 1.54 -6.28
C GLU A 45 17.72 2.06 -5.96
N GLY A 46 17.36 3.25 -6.46
CA GLY A 46 16.00 3.77 -6.38
C GLY A 46 14.98 2.90 -7.10
N ILE A 47 15.28 2.45 -8.32
CA ILE A 47 14.43 1.55 -9.11
C ILE A 47 14.24 0.22 -8.38
N LYS A 48 15.32 -0.34 -7.83
CA LYS A 48 15.27 -1.59 -7.06
C LYS A 48 14.39 -1.41 -5.82
N ARG A 49 14.60 -0.35 -5.06
CA ARG A 49 13.79 -0.05 -3.87
C ARG A 49 12.32 0.15 -4.22
N LEU A 50 12.04 0.84 -5.31
CA LEU A 50 10.67 1.05 -5.79
C LEU A 50 10.01 -0.29 -6.13
N SER A 51 10.70 -1.17 -6.84
CA SER A 51 10.22 -2.52 -7.16
C SER A 51 9.92 -3.34 -5.91
N GLU A 52 10.77 -3.29 -4.89
CA GLU A 52 10.52 -3.95 -3.59
C GLU A 52 9.24 -3.43 -2.91
N LEU A 53 9.03 -2.11 -2.92
CA LEU A 53 7.83 -1.50 -2.34
C LEU A 53 6.56 -1.91 -3.11
N TYR A 54 6.63 -2.01 -4.44
CA TYR A 54 5.52 -2.53 -5.23
C TYR A 54 5.21 -3.99 -4.90
N GLY A 55 6.23 -4.83 -4.75
CA GLY A 55 6.06 -6.23 -4.33
C GLY A 55 5.37 -6.35 -2.97
N LEU A 56 5.81 -5.55 -1.98
CA LEU A 56 5.15 -5.53 -0.66
C LEU A 56 3.67 -5.14 -0.76
N LEU A 57 3.34 -4.15 -1.59
CA LEU A 57 1.96 -3.74 -1.78
C LEU A 57 1.11 -4.78 -2.50
N ASP A 58 1.68 -5.54 -3.43
CA ASP A 58 1.00 -6.68 -4.06
C ASP A 58 0.74 -7.80 -3.05
N THR A 59 1.71 -8.11 -2.20
CA THR A 59 1.57 -9.07 -1.11
C THR A 59 0.47 -8.63 -0.14
N LEU A 60 0.47 -7.36 0.29
CA LEU A 60 -0.58 -6.81 1.15
C LEU A 60 -1.97 -6.87 0.48
N GLN A 61 -2.05 -6.53 -0.80
CA GLN A 61 -3.30 -6.60 -1.56
C GLN A 61 -3.82 -8.05 -1.64
N ARG A 62 -2.94 -9.04 -1.83
CA ARG A 62 -3.32 -10.47 -1.83
C ARG A 62 -3.90 -10.89 -0.49
N ILE A 63 -3.21 -10.57 0.61
CA ILE A 63 -3.68 -10.85 1.98
C ILE A 63 -5.07 -10.22 2.19
N TYR A 64 -5.27 -8.98 1.74
CA TYR A 64 -6.56 -8.30 1.89
C TYR A 64 -7.69 -9.01 1.14
N ILE A 65 -7.44 -9.40 -0.10
CA ILE A 65 -8.43 -10.11 -0.93
C ILE A 65 -8.79 -11.45 -0.29
N ASP A 66 -7.80 -12.24 0.10
CA ASP A 66 -8.01 -13.56 0.69
C ASP A 66 -8.80 -13.46 2.02
N LEU A 67 -8.45 -12.51 2.89
CA LEU A 67 -9.20 -12.24 4.13
C LEU A 67 -10.64 -11.76 3.83
N SER A 68 -10.84 -10.97 2.77
CA SER A 68 -12.18 -10.49 2.39
C SER A 68 -13.12 -11.60 1.91
N TYR A 69 -12.55 -12.69 1.40
CA TYR A 69 -13.29 -13.93 1.08
C TYR A 69 -13.52 -14.83 2.29
N GLY A 70 -13.09 -14.42 3.49
CA GLY A 70 -13.22 -15.19 4.73
C GLY A 70 -12.17 -16.27 4.91
N ASN A 71 -11.12 -16.29 4.09
CA ASN A 71 -10.02 -17.24 4.27
C ASN A 71 -9.17 -16.83 5.48
N LYS A 72 -8.70 -17.81 6.24
CA LYS A 72 -7.63 -17.60 7.20
C LYS A 72 -6.29 -17.73 6.51
N ILE A 73 -5.38 -16.82 6.82
CA ILE A 73 -4.06 -16.77 6.20
C ILE A 73 -3.01 -16.94 7.27
N LYS A 74 -2.09 -17.88 7.06
CA LYS A 74 -0.99 -18.12 7.96
C LYS A 74 0.28 -17.45 7.47
N ILE A 75 1.19 -17.16 8.41
CA ILE A 75 2.54 -16.67 8.09
C ILE A 75 3.28 -17.59 7.08
N THR A 76 3.01 -18.89 7.11
CA THR A 76 3.66 -19.89 6.25
C THR A 76 3.24 -19.82 4.79
N ASP A 77 2.17 -19.09 4.46
CA ASP A 77 1.63 -19.01 3.10
C ASP A 77 2.38 -17.97 2.23
N PHE A 78 3.37 -17.29 2.83
CA PHE A 78 4.10 -16.16 2.25
C PHE A 78 5.60 -16.25 2.54
N ASP A 79 6.41 -15.47 1.81
CA ASP A 79 7.81 -15.29 2.17
C ASP A 79 7.89 -14.56 3.52
N VAL A 80 8.60 -15.18 4.48
CA VAL A 80 8.76 -14.67 5.84
C VAL A 80 9.33 -13.25 5.84
N LYS A 81 10.26 -12.93 4.93
CA LYS A 81 10.87 -11.59 4.86
C LYS A 81 9.87 -10.53 4.42
N GLU A 82 8.92 -10.88 3.56
CA GLU A 82 7.86 -9.95 3.14
C GLU A 82 6.86 -9.71 4.27
N ILE A 83 6.48 -10.77 4.98
CA ILE A 83 5.59 -10.65 6.15
C ILE A 83 6.24 -9.83 7.26
N GLU A 84 7.52 -10.05 7.54
CA GLU A 84 8.25 -9.23 8.51
C GLU A 84 8.32 -7.77 8.09
N LYS A 85 8.56 -7.47 6.81
CA LYS A 85 8.53 -6.10 6.29
C LYS A 85 7.15 -5.47 6.46
N LEU A 86 6.08 -6.15 6.06
CA LEU A 86 4.71 -5.64 6.23
C LEU A 86 4.33 -5.40 7.69
N LYS A 87 4.78 -6.29 8.58
CA LYS A 87 4.61 -6.14 10.03
C LYS A 87 5.39 -4.94 10.58
N ASN A 88 6.64 -4.77 10.16
CA ASN A 88 7.50 -3.66 10.59
C ASN A 88 6.98 -2.29 10.11
N GLU A 89 6.35 -2.26 8.94
CA GLU A 89 5.66 -1.08 8.41
C GLU A 89 4.28 -0.85 9.08
N GLY A 90 3.86 -1.74 9.99
CA GLY A 90 2.60 -1.63 10.75
C GLY A 90 1.35 -1.91 9.92
N LEU A 91 1.50 -2.55 8.75
CA LEU A 91 0.39 -2.83 7.82
C LEU A 91 -0.35 -4.13 8.17
N ILE A 92 0.33 -5.03 8.89
CA ILE A 92 -0.24 -6.28 9.39
C ILE A 92 0.20 -6.55 10.84
N GLU A 93 -0.56 -7.39 11.53
CA GLU A 93 -0.25 -8.02 12.80
C GLU A 93 -0.29 -9.54 12.65
N ILE A 94 0.41 -10.25 13.54
CA ILE A 94 0.40 -11.71 13.59
C ILE A 94 -0.19 -12.12 14.93
N LYS A 95 -1.29 -12.87 14.91
CA LYS A 95 -2.00 -13.37 16.09
C LYS A 95 -2.17 -14.88 15.97
N ASN A 96 -1.51 -15.63 16.85
CA ASN A 96 -1.56 -17.10 16.83
C ASN A 96 -1.28 -17.69 15.43
N GLU A 97 -0.19 -17.24 14.79
CA GLU A 97 0.24 -17.61 13.42
C GLU A 97 -0.66 -17.09 12.28
N ASP A 98 -1.85 -16.58 12.59
CA ASP A 98 -2.75 -15.95 11.61
C ASP A 98 -2.34 -14.50 11.34
N ILE A 99 -2.39 -14.10 10.07
CA ILE A 99 -2.16 -12.72 9.64
C ILE A 99 -3.47 -11.92 9.78
N VAL A 100 -3.37 -10.76 10.42
CA VAL A 100 -4.45 -9.77 10.53
C VAL A 100 -3.99 -8.47 9.90
N ILE A 101 -4.77 -7.92 8.98
CA ILE A 101 -4.47 -6.60 8.41
C ILE A 101 -4.87 -5.50 9.41
N THR A 102 -4.00 -4.51 9.59
CA THR A 102 -4.29 -3.34 10.44
C THR A 102 -5.15 -2.32 9.70
N PHE A 103 -5.71 -1.35 10.42
CA PHE A 103 -6.47 -0.28 9.77
C PHE A 103 -5.64 0.50 8.73
N GLU A 104 -4.34 0.73 9.00
CA GLU A 104 -3.43 1.37 8.05
C GLU A 104 -3.14 0.49 6.83
N GLY A 105 -3.05 -0.83 7.02
CA GLY A 105 -2.99 -1.79 5.92
C GLY A 105 -4.21 -1.72 5.02
N ILE A 106 -5.42 -1.70 5.59
CA ILE A 106 -6.68 -1.57 4.84
C ILE A 106 -6.70 -0.26 4.04
N LYS A 107 -6.38 0.87 4.67
CA LYS A 107 -6.32 2.17 3.99
C LYS A 107 -5.36 2.15 2.80
N THR A 108 -4.17 1.58 3.00
CA THR A 108 -3.14 1.52 1.97
C THR A 108 -3.60 0.71 0.76
N VAL A 109 -4.24 -0.44 0.98
CA VAL A 109 -4.81 -1.25 -0.10
C VAL A 109 -5.97 -0.53 -0.80
N ALA A 110 -6.88 0.09 -0.04
CA ALA A 110 -8.00 0.84 -0.59
C ALA A 110 -7.52 2.00 -1.48
N GLN A 111 -6.50 2.75 -1.04
CA GLN A 111 -5.88 3.81 -1.83
C GLN A 111 -5.27 3.25 -3.12
N ARG A 112 -4.50 2.16 -3.04
CA ARG A 112 -3.92 1.50 -4.22
C ARG A 112 -4.98 1.08 -5.23
N ILE A 113 -6.10 0.52 -4.77
CA ILE A 113 -7.23 0.11 -5.63
C ILE A 113 -7.84 1.34 -6.31
N ALA A 114 -8.12 2.40 -5.56
CA ALA A 114 -8.66 3.65 -6.09
C ALA A 114 -7.73 4.27 -7.16
N GLU A 115 -6.42 4.32 -6.91
CA GLU A 115 -5.43 4.82 -7.88
C GLU A 115 -5.34 3.96 -9.15
N LYS A 116 -5.49 2.63 -9.02
CA LYS A 116 -5.55 1.73 -10.19
C LYS A 116 -6.80 1.98 -11.02
N MET A 117 -7.95 2.19 -10.38
CA MET A 117 -9.21 2.51 -11.07
C MET A 117 -9.15 3.87 -11.77
N ALA A 118 -8.58 4.89 -11.10
CA ALA A 118 -8.45 6.24 -11.67
C ALA A 118 -7.56 6.29 -12.93
N ARG A 119 -6.55 5.41 -13.05
CA ARG A 119 -5.67 5.33 -14.23
C ARG A 119 -6.27 4.53 -15.40
N GLY A 120 -7.31 3.75 -15.16
CA GLY A 120 -8.01 2.97 -16.17
C GLY A 120 -9.13 3.73 -16.89
N HIS A 121 -9.37 4.99 -16.50
CA HIS A 121 -10.36 5.90 -17.07
C HIS A 121 -9.71 7.01 -17.89
#